data_AF-A0A963NGA2-F1
#
_entry.id   AF-A0A963NGA2-F1
#
_cell.length_a   1.000
_cell.length_b   1.000
_cell.length_c   1.000
_cell.angle_alpha   90.00
_cell.angle_beta   90.00
_cell.angle_gamma   90.00
#
_symmetry.space_group_name_H-M   'P 1'
#
loop_
_entity.id
_entity.type
_entity.pdbx_description
1 polymer ?
#
loop_
_entity_poly.entity_id
_entity_poly.type
_entity_poly.pdbx_seq_one_letter_code
_entity_poly.pdbx_strand_id
1 'polypeptide(L)'
;MSWFRPADVGFAARGLLTRVGMATRLFARLVALLPAALRRPALVRDQVHFLGNYSLGIIAVSGLFVGFVLALQGYYTLEGFGSTEALGQLVALSLLRELGPVITALLFA
;
A
#
# COMPACT_ATOMS: atom_id res chain seq x y z
N MET A 1 -0.86 -33.15 28.26
CA MET A 1 -0.72 -31.84 27.59
C MET A 1 0.65 -31.74 26.93
N SER A 2 0.75 -32.01 25.63
CA SER A 2 1.94 -31.74 24.81
C SER A 2 1.40 -31.22 23.47
N TRP A 3 1.12 -29.91 23.42
CA TRP A 3 0.43 -29.24 22.32
C TRP A 3 1.38 -28.80 21.18
N PHE A 4 2.69 -29.01 21.35
CA PHE A 4 3.71 -28.68 20.37
C PHE A 4 4.43 -29.93 19.89
N ARG A 5 4.11 -30.37 18.67
CA ARG A 5 4.87 -31.37 17.93
C ARG A 5 5.95 -30.64 17.11
N PRO A 6 7.24 -30.75 17.47
CA PRO A 6 8.31 -30.05 16.74
C PRO A 6 8.41 -30.49 15.26
N ALA A 7 7.90 -31.68 14.93
CA ALA A 7 7.82 -32.17 13.55
C ALA A 7 6.88 -31.34 12.66
N ASP A 8 5.75 -30.85 13.20
CA ASP A 8 4.78 -30.06 12.44
C ASP A 8 5.33 -28.66 12.14
N VAL A 9 6.06 -28.08 13.10
CA VAL A 9 6.79 -26.82 12.93
C VAL A 9 7.90 -26.96 11.87
N GLY A 10 8.66 -28.06 11.90
CA GLY A 10 9.69 -28.34 10.91
C GLY A 10 9.15 -28.58 9.49
N PHE A 11 7.96 -29.18 9.36
CA PHE A 11 7.28 -29.32 8.07
C PHE A 11 6.75 -27.96 7.56
N ALA A 12 6.11 -27.18 8.42
CA ALA A 12 5.59 -25.85 8.08
C ALA A 12 6.72 -24.89 7.66
N ALA A 13 7.84 -24.88 8.37
CA ALA A 13 8.99 -24.04 8.05
C ALA A 13 9.60 -24.38 6.67
N ARG A 14 9.79 -25.66 6.37
CA ARG A 14 10.28 -26.11 5.05
C ARG A 14 9.27 -25.79 3.94
N GLY A 15 7.98 -25.91 4.22
CA GLY A 15 6.91 -25.51 3.30
C GLY A 15 6.96 -24.02 2.98
N LEU A 16 7.13 -23.16 3.99
CA LEU A 16 7.27 -21.71 3.82
C LEU A 16 8.51 -21.36 2.99
N LEU A 17 9.67 -21.94 3.33
CA LEU A 17 10.93 -21.73 2.59
C LEU A 17 10.81 -22.12 1.12
N THR A 18 10.13 -23.23 0.84
CA THR A 18 9.91 -23.69 -0.54
C THR A 18 9.01 -22.71 -1.31
N ARG A 19 7.92 -22.23 -0.69
CA ARG A 19 7.02 -21.23 -1.29
C ARG A 19 7.73 -19.92 -1.57
N VAL A 20 8.50 -19.42 -0.61
CA VAL A 20 9.32 -18.21 -0.79
C VAL A 20 10.34 -18.41 -1.90
N GLY A 21 11.05 -19.54 -1.92
CA GLY A 21 12.01 -19.87 -2.98
C GLY A 21 11.39 -19.91 -4.39
N MET A 22 10.18 -20.46 -4.52
CA MET A 22 9.44 -20.44 -5.79
C MET A 22 9.01 -19.03 -6.18
N ALA A 23 8.48 -18.24 -5.23
CA ALA A 23 8.08 -16.86 -5.47
C ALA A 23 9.27 -15.99 -5.90
N THR A 24 10.41 -16.10 -5.24
CA THR A 24 11.63 -15.36 -5.60
C THR A 24 12.14 -15.72 -6.99
N ARG A 25 12.11 -17.01 -7.37
CA ARG A 25 12.51 -17.43 -8.73
C ARG A 25 11.56 -16.90 -9.79
N LEU A 26 10.25 -16.90 -9.52
CA LEU A 26 9.25 -16.31 -10.41
C LEU A 26 9.49 -14.81 -10.56
N PHE A 27 9.66 -14.10 -9.45
CA PHE A 27 9.93 -12.67 -9.44
C PHE A 27 11.19 -12.31 -10.25
N ALA A 28 12.30 -13.02 -10.03
CA ALA A 28 13.54 -12.80 -10.78
C ALA A 28 13.35 -13.00 -12.30
N ARG A 29 12.56 -14.00 -12.71
CA ARG A 29 12.23 -14.22 -14.13
C ARG A 29 11.36 -13.10 -14.69
N LEU A 30 10.37 -12.61 -13.95
CA LEU A 30 9.53 -11.49 -14.37
C LEU A 30 10.36 -10.21 -14.56
N VAL A 31 11.27 -9.92 -13.62
CA VAL A 31 12.18 -8.77 -13.73
C VAL A 31 13.10 -8.90 -14.96
N ALA A 32 13.65 -10.09 -15.23
CA ALA A 32 14.47 -10.32 -16.42
C ALA A 32 13.70 -10.14 -17.74
N LEU A 33 12.39 -10.41 -17.74
CA LEU A 33 11.51 -10.27 -18.91
C LEU A 33 10.88 -8.87 -19.03
N LEU A 34 11.00 -8.03 -18.00
CA LEU A 34 10.44 -6.67 -17.96
C LEU A 34 10.85 -5.81 -19.17
N PRO A 35 12.12 -5.78 -19.62
CA PRO A 35 12.50 -4.97 -20.78
C PRO A 35 11.81 -5.41 -22.08
N ALA A 36 11.52 -6.71 -22.24
CA ALA A 36 10.80 -7.21 -23.40
C ALA A 36 9.31 -6.86 -23.35
N ALA A 37 8.72 -6.84 -22.15
CA ALA A 37 7.34 -6.39 -21.94
C ALA A 37 7.19 -4.88 -22.20
N LEU A 38 8.14 -4.06 -21.75
CA LEU A 38 8.14 -2.61 -21.97
C LEU A 38 8.28 -2.21 -23.44
N ARG A 39 8.87 -3.07 -24.28
CA ARG A 39 8.91 -2.88 -25.75
C ARG A 39 7.54 -3.03 -26.42
N ARG A 40 6.49 -3.46 -25.70
CA ARG A 40 5.12 -3.61 -26.18
C ARG A 40 4.18 -2.59 -25.50
N PRO A 41 4.20 -1.31 -25.92
CA PRO A 41 3.50 -0.23 -25.22
C PRO A 41 1.98 -0.41 -25.15
N ALA A 42 1.38 -1.08 -26.13
CA ALA A 42 -0.07 -1.36 -26.13
C ALA A 42 -0.49 -2.20 -24.91
N LEU A 43 0.23 -3.29 -24.61
CA LEU A 43 -0.08 -4.14 -23.46
C LEU A 43 0.15 -3.41 -22.13
N VAL A 44 1.22 -2.63 -22.02
CA VAL A 44 1.51 -1.86 -20.80
C VAL A 44 0.40 -0.83 -20.55
N ARG A 45 -0.04 -0.12 -21.60
CA ARG A 45 -1.14 0.84 -21.51
C ARG A 45 -2.43 0.16 -21.02
N ASP A 46 -2.79 -0.98 -21.59
CA ASP A 46 -4.04 -1.67 -21.22
C ASP A 46 -3.99 -2.13 -19.76
N GLN A 47 -2.84 -2.60 -19.29
CA GLN A 47 -2.64 -2.98 -17.88
C GLN A 47 -2.67 -1.76 -16.95
N VAL A 48 -2.05 -0.64 -17.32
CA VAL A 48 -2.11 0.61 -16.53
C VAL A 48 -3.53 1.16 -16.49
N HIS A 49 -4.27 1.10 -17.59
CA HIS A 49 -5.67 1.53 -17.62
C HIS A 49 -6.54 0.63 -16.74
N PHE A 50 -6.37 -0.69 -16.85
CA PHE A 50 -7.10 -1.63 -16.00
C PHE A 50 -6.76 -1.40 -14.51
N LEU A 51 -5.49 -1.41 -14.15
CA LEU A 51 -5.10 -1.30 -12.75
C LEU A 51 -5.35 0.09 -12.15
N GLY A 52 -5.09 1.15 -12.92
CA GLY A 52 -5.18 2.53 -12.46
C GLY A 52 -6.58 3.13 -12.55
N ASN A 53 -7.27 3.01 -13.70
CA ASN A 53 -8.55 3.67 -13.88
C ASN A 53 -9.65 3.05 -13.00
N TYR A 54 -9.65 1.73 -12.84
CA TYR A 54 -10.61 1.06 -11.97
C TYR A 54 -10.35 1.34 -10.47
N SER A 55 -9.11 1.66 -10.05
CA SER A 55 -8.79 2.03 -8.67
C SER A 55 -8.92 3.54 -8.37
N LEU A 56 -9.00 4.39 -9.40
CA LEU A 56 -8.99 5.85 -9.22
C LEU A 56 -10.21 6.34 -8.41
N GLY A 57 -11.37 5.74 -8.64
CA GLY A 57 -12.60 6.09 -7.92
C GLY A 57 -12.51 5.86 -6.41
N ILE A 58 -12.04 4.68 -5.99
CA ILE A 58 -11.91 4.36 -4.57
C ILE A 58 -10.83 5.22 -3.89
N ILE A 59 -9.68 5.41 -4.53
CA ILE A 59 -8.58 6.23 -3.97
C ILE A 59 -9.03 7.69 -3.79
N ALA A 60 -9.69 8.28 -4.79
CA ALA A 60 -10.13 9.67 -4.72
C ALA A 60 -11.20 9.89 -3.64
N VAL A 61 -12.21 9.03 -3.59
CA VAL A 61 -13.30 9.15 -2.62
C VAL A 61 -12.79 8.90 -1.20
N SER A 62 -12.03 7.83 -0.98
CA SER A 62 -11.45 7.53 0.34
C SER A 62 -10.47 8.60 0.80
N GLY A 63 -9.60 9.09 -0.08
CA GLY A 63 -8.65 10.16 0.23
C GLY A 63 -9.33 11.47 0.64
N LEU A 64 -10.43 11.83 -0.05
CA LEU A 64 -11.23 13.00 0.28
C LEU A 64 -11.83 12.90 1.70
N PHE A 65 -12.49 11.77 2.01
CA PHE A 65 -13.11 11.57 3.31
C PHE A 65 -12.08 11.55 4.44
N VAL A 66 -10.94 10.88 4.24
CA VAL A 66 -9.84 10.88 5.22
C VAL A 66 -9.32 12.31 5.44
N GLY A 67 -9.13 13.08 4.35
CA GLY A 67 -8.70 14.47 4.44
C GLY A 67 -9.66 15.34 5.24
N PHE A 68 -10.98 15.20 5.03
CA PHE A 68 -11.99 15.94 5.81
C PHE A 68 -11.96 15.59 7.29
N VAL A 69 -11.84 14.30 7.62
CA VAL A 69 -11.77 13.86 9.02
C VAL A 69 -10.51 14.41 9.70
N LEU A 70 -9.36 14.35 9.04
CA LEU A 70 -8.10 14.88 9.57
C LEU A 70 -8.13 16.40 9.74
N ALA A 71 -8.70 17.14 8.79
CA ALA A 71 -8.81 18.59 8.88
C ALA A 71 -9.70 19.01 10.06
N LEU A 72 -10.85 18.36 10.23
CA LEU A 72 -11.77 18.65 11.34
C LEU A 72 -11.15 18.30 12.69
N GLN A 73 -10.53 17.13 12.82
CA GLN A 73 -9.88 16.71 14.07
C GLN A 73 -8.63 17.55 14.38
N GLY A 74 -7.86 17.89 13.36
CA GLY A 74 -6.70 18.78 13.48
C GLY A 74 -7.09 20.18 13.94
N TYR A 75 -8.20 20.71 13.44
CA TYR A 75 -8.71 22.02 13.86
C TYR A 75 -9.00 22.06 15.36
N TYR A 76 -9.82 21.13 15.87
CA TYR A 76 -10.17 21.08 17.30
C TYR A 76 -8.94 20.89 18.20
N THR A 77 -7.93 20.17 17.71
CA THR A 77 -6.69 19.97 18.45
C THR A 77 -5.89 21.27 18.53
N LEU A 78 -5.71 21.98 17.42
CA LEU A 78 -4.91 23.20 17.33
C LEU A 78 -5.61 24.44 17.91
N GLU A 79 -6.94 24.46 17.91
CA GLU A 79 -7.75 25.49 18.58
C GLU A 79 -7.46 25.55 20.08
N GLY A 80 -7.32 24.39 20.75
CA GLY A 80 -6.93 24.31 22.15
C GLY A 80 -5.53 24.86 22.46
N PHE A 81 -4.64 24.89 21.46
CA PHE A 81 -3.29 25.46 21.57
C PHE A 81 -3.19 26.89 21.02
N GLY A 82 -4.28 27.47 20.48
CA GLY A 82 -4.29 28.79 19.86
C GLY A 82 -3.51 28.89 18.55
N SER A 83 -3.20 27.77 17.88
CA SER A 83 -2.34 27.69 16.69
C SER A 83 -3.08 27.19 15.44
N THR A 84 -4.30 27.70 15.20
CA THR A 84 -5.13 27.29 14.06
C THR A 84 -4.50 27.62 12.70
N GLU A 85 -3.60 28.60 12.63
CA GLU A 85 -2.84 28.93 11.41
C GLU A 85 -1.95 27.78 10.92
N ALA A 86 -1.50 26.90 11.82
CA ALA A 86 -0.66 25.75 11.47
C ALA A 86 -1.44 24.54 10.93
N LEU A 87 -2.77 24.60 10.88
CA LEU A 87 -3.63 23.48 10.48
C LEU A 87 -3.29 22.95 9.09
N GLY A 88 -3.12 23.86 8.11
CA GLY A 88 -2.80 23.48 6.74
C GLY A 88 -1.46 22.74 6.63
N GLN A 89 -0.45 23.18 7.39
CA GLN A 89 0.86 22.55 7.42
C GLN A 89 0.81 21.17 8.08
N LEU A 90 0.07 21.03 9.19
CA LEU A 90 -0.12 19.75 9.86
C LEU A 90 -0.77 18.73 8.92
N VAL A 91 -1.90 19.08 8.31
CA VAL A 91 -2.64 18.18 7.41
C VAL A 91 -1.78 17.79 6.20
N ALA A 92 -1.09 18.75 5.57
CA ALA A 92 -0.24 18.46 4.42
C ALA A 92 0.92 17.52 4.77
N LEU A 93 1.62 17.75 5.89
CA LEU A 93 2.73 16.91 6.30
C LEU A 93 2.27 15.50 6.69
N SER A 94 1.19 15.37 7.45
CA SER A 94 0.66 14.06 7.86
C SER A 94 0.18 13.24 6.65
N LEU A 95 -0.48 13.87 5.68
CA LEU A 95 -0.90 13.19 4.45
C LEU A 95 0.29 12.79 3.58
N LEU A 96 1.26 13.68 3.37
CA LEU A 96 2.38 13.38 2.46
C LEU A 96 3.37 12.37 3.04
N ARG A 97 3.61 12.37 4.36
CA ARG A 97 4.65 11.53 4.97
C ARG A 97 4.14 10.22 5.53
N GLU A 98 2.94 10.20 6.08
CA GLU A 98 2.46 9.05 6.86
C GLU A 98 1.27 8.41 6.15
N LEU A 99 0.17 9.14 6.07
CA LEU A 99 -1.13 8.55 5.75
C LEU A 99 -1.32 8.31 4.27
N GLY A 100 -0.79 9.19 3.40
CA GLY A 100 -0.92 9.05 1.94
C GLY A 100 -0.34 7.75 1.40
N PRO A 101 0.94 7.42 1.67
CA PRO A 101 1.55 6.17 1.23
C PRO A 101 0.86 4.94 1.83
N VAL A 102 0.54 4.97 3.13
CA VAL A 102 -0.05 3.83 3.83
C VAL A 102 -1.47 3.53 3.34
N ILE A 103 -2.33 4.55 3.25
CA ILE A 103 -3.72 4.39 2.82
C ILE A 103 -3.78 3.96 1.36
N THR A 104 -2.95 4.56 0.49
CA THR A 104 -2.91 4.16 -0.93
C THR A 104 -2.46 2.70 -1.07
N ALA A 105 -1.47 2.26 -0.29
CA ALA A 105 -1.01 0.87 -0.31
C ALA A 105 -2.08 -0.11 0.19
N LEU A 106 -2.82 0.23 1.25
CA LEU A 106 -3.88 -0.64 1.80
C LEU A 106 -5.13 -0.71 0.92
N LEU A 107 -5.49 0.37 0.22
CA LEU A 107 -6.62 0.38 -0.71
C LEU A 107 -6.31 -0.32 -2.03
N PHE A 108 -5.02 -0.42 -2.36
CA PHE A 108 -4.55 -1.05 -3.59
C PHE A 108 -4.23 -2.54 -3.44
N ALA A 109 -3.85 -2.97 -2.24
CA ALA A 109 -3.53 -4.37 -1.90
C ALA A 109 -4.74 -5.30 -1.96
#